data_AF-A0A7T7L2B6-F1
#
_entry.id   AF-A0A7T7L2B6-F1
#
_cell.length_a   1.000
_cell.length_b   1.000
_cell.length_c   1.000
_cell.angle_alpha   90.00
_cell.angle_beta   90.00
_cell.angle_gamma   90.00
#
_symmetry.space_group_name_H-M   'P 1'
#
loop_
_entity.id
_entity.type
_entity.pdbx_description
1 polymer ?
#
loop_
_entity_poly.entity_id
_entity_poly.type
_entity_poly.pdbx_seq_one_letter_code
_entity_poly.pdbx_strand_id
1 'polypeptide(L)' 'MSIYQLDVPELRRRLDAQRLERGLTWQQLAALVGVSPSTFSRLADDKRPDADALVTLLVWLDLDTDIALMIKPKETP' A
#
# COMPACT_ATOMS: atom_id res chain seq x y z
N MET A 1 -11.32 -14.69 15.67
CA MET A 1 -12.19 -13.86 14.81
C MET A 1 -11.62 -12.45 14.87
N SER A 2 -11.14 -11.90 13.76
CA SER A 2 -10.57 -10.53 13.77
C SER A 2 -11.69 -9.52 13.99
N ILE A 3 -11.51 -8.59 14.91
CA ILE A 3 -12.46 -7.50 15.18
C ILE A 3 -12.29 -6.32 14.22
N TYR A 4 -11.25 -6.36 13.37
CA TYR A 4 -10.94 -5.33 12.38
C TYR A 4 -11.03 -5.89 10.96
N GLN A 5 -11.61 -5.09 10.07
CA GLN A 5 -11.71 -5.36 8.65
C GLN A 5 -11.05 -4.24 7.86
N LEU A 6 -10.27 -4.61 6.83
CA LEU A 6 -9.72 -3.66 5.88
C LEU A 6 -10.85 -3.06 5.02
N ASP A 7 -10.95 -1.74 5.03
CA ASP A 7 -11.73 -0.96 4.07
C ASP A 7 -10.87 -0.74 2.81
N VAL A 8 -11.08 -1.59 1.80
CA VAL A 8 -10.33 -1.54 0.54
C VAL A 8 -10.64 -0.28 -0.28
N PRO A 9 -11.91 0.17 -0.41
CA PRO A 9 -12.23 1.44 -1.06
C PRO A 9 -11.50 2.64 -0.45
N GLU A 10 -11.53 2.78 0.88
CA GLU A 10 -10.87 3.91 1.56
C GLU A 10 -9.34 3.82 1.45
N LEU A 11 -8.76 2.62 1.56
CA LEU A 11 -7.32 2.41 1.31
C LEU A 11 -6.94 2.88 -0.10
N ARG A 12 -7.69 2.45 -1.12
CA ARG A 12 -7.43 2.82 -2.51
C ARG A 12 -7.57 4.32 -2.74
N ARG A 13 -8.58 4.96 -2.15
CA ARG A 13 -8.81 6.41 -2.23
C ARG A 13 -7.63 7.19 -1.64
N ARG A 14 -7.12 6.78 -0.48
CA ARG A 14 -5.94 7.42 0.15
C ARG A 14 -4.68 7.25 -0.69
N LEU A 15 -4.47 6.05 -1.24
CA LEU A 15 -3.36 5.77 -2.14
C LEU A 15 -3.42 6.65 -3.39
N ASP A 16 -4.60 6.81 -3.97
CA ASP A 16 -4.78 7.64 -5.16
C ASP A 16 -4.47 9.11 -4.89
N ALA A 17 -4.97 9.66 -3.77
CA ALA A 17 -4.69 11.03 -3.36
C ALA A 17 -3.18 11.29 -3.18
N GLN A 18 -2.50 10.49 -2.35
CA GLN A 18 -1.06 10.63 -2.11
C GLN A 18 -0.22 10.44 -3.38
N ARG A 19 -0.63 9.50 -4.24
CA ARG A 19 0.04 9.25 -5.52
C ARG A 19 -0.06 10.46 -6.45
N LEU A 20 -1.26 11.05 -6.55
CA LEU A 20 -1.52 12.25 -7.35
C LEU A 20 -0.77 13.47 -6.81
N GLU A 21 -0.73 13.67 -5.49
CA GLU A 21 0.05 14.73 -4.84
C GLU A 21 1.55 14.63 -5.17
N ARG A 22 2.07 13.40 -5.28
CA ARG A 22 3.48 13.13 -5.65
C ARG A 22 3.71 13.03 -7.17
N GLY A 23 2.68 13.25 -8.00
CA GLY A 23 2.78 13.20 -9.46
C GLY A 23 3.12 11.81 -10.03
N LEU A 24 2.85 10.74 -9.27
CA LEU A 24 3.18 9.37 -9.66
C LEU A 24 2.05 8.74 -10.47
N THR A 25 2.36 7.79 -11.36
CA THR A 25 1.39 6.83 -11.92
C THR A 25 1.26 5.59 -11.04
N TRP A 26 0.21 4.76 -11.23
CA TRP A 26 0.07 3.51 -10.48
C TRP A 26 1.25 2.56 -10.72
N GLN A 27 1.81 2.54 -11.94
CA GLN A 27 3.00 1.75 -12.24
C GLN A 27 4.25 2.30 -11.55
N GLN A 28 4.42 3.61 -11.48
CA GLN A 28 5.53 4.23 -10.77
C GLN A 28 5.43 3.98 -9.26
N LEU A 29 4.22 4.07 -8.69
CA LEU A 29 3.99 3.72 -7.30
C LEU A 29 4.35 2.25 -7.04
N ALA A 30 3.87 1.33 -7.88
CA ALA A 30 4.17 -0.10 -7.79
C ALA A 30 5.69 -0.37 -7.77
N ALA A 31 6.42 0.25 -8.69
CA ALA A 31 7.88 0.15 -8.74
C ALA A 31 8.56 0.74 -7.49
N LEU A 32 8.09 1.89 -7.02
CA LEU A 32 8.64 2.58 -5.84
C LEU A 32 8.50 1.74 -4.57
N VAL A 33 7.34 1.10 -4.37
CA VAL A 33 7.08 0.30 -3.16
C VAL A 33 7.48 -1.17 -3.31
N GLY A 34 7.99 -1.59 -4.47
CA GLY A 34 8.37 -2.98 -4.71
C GLY A 34 7.18 -3.96 -4.74
N VAL A 35 5.98 -3.47 -5.07
CA VAL A 35 4.75 -4.28 -5.17
C VAL A 35 4.36 -4.42 -6.64
N SER A 36 3.87 -5.59 -7.05
CA SER A 36 3.42 -5.80 -8.43
C SER A 36 2.28 -4.85 -8.82
N PRO A 37 2.26 -4.29 -10.05
CA PRO A 37 1.14 -3.50 -10.56
C PRO A 37 -0.22 -4.21 -10.45
N SER A 38 -0.23 -5.55 -10.55
CA SER A 38 -1.44 -6.37 -10.42
C SER A 38 -2.09 -6.27 -9.03
N THR A 39 -1.34 -5.92 -7.99
CA THR A 39 -1.89 -5.65 -6.66
C THR A 39 -2.83 -4.44 -6.68
N PHE A 40 -2.48 -3.39 -7.42
CA PHE A 40 -3.35 -2.21 -7.58
C PHE A 40 -4.58 -2.51 -8.43
N SER A 41 -4.46 -3.39 -9.44
CA SER A 41 -5.63 -3.89 -10.18
C SER A 41 -6.58 -4.66 -9.26
N ARG A 42 -6.05 -5.50 -8.36
CA ARG A 42 -6.87 -6.22 -7.37
C ARG A 42 -7.57 -5.26 -6.40
N LEU A 43 -6.88 -4.24 -5.92
CA LEU A 43 -7.47 -3.18 -5.10
C LEU A 43 -8.60 -2.43 -5.83
N ALA A 44 -8.50 -2.26 -7.14
CA ALA A 44 -9.56 -1.65 -7.94
C ALA A 44 -10.79 -2.55 -8.09
N ASP A 45 -10.61 -3.87 -8.03
CA ASP A 45 -11.69 -4.87 -8.00
C ASP A 45 -12.26 -5.13 -6.58
N ASP A 46 -12.00 -4.24 -5.62
CA ASP A 46 -12.34 -4.41 -4.18
C ASP A 46 -11.75 -5.69 -3.53
N LYS A 47 -10.71 -6.27 -4.12
CA LYS A 47 -10.01 -7.43 -3.57
C LYS A 47 -8.94 -6.99 -2.60
N ARG A 48 -8.87 -7.70 -1.47
CA ARG A 48 -7.85 -7.44 -0.45
C ARG A 48 -6.45 -7.76 -0.99
N PRO A 49 -5.46 -6.90 -0.72
CA PRO A 49 -4.06 -7.24 -0.94
C PRO A 49 -3.63 -8.32 0.05
N ASP A 50 -2.51 -9.00 -0.23
CA ASP A 50 -1.85 -9.83 0.77
C ASP A 50 -1.28 -8.97 1.92
N ALA A 51 -0.88 -9.62 3.01
CA ALA A 51 -0.44 -8.94 4.23
C ALA A 51 0.82 -8.10 4.01
N ASP A 52 1.79 -8.58 3.23
CA ASP A 52 3.05 -7.89 2.96
C ASP A 52 2.80 -6.63 2.12
N ALA A 53 1.97 -6.74 1.07
CA ALA A 53 1.57 -5.60 0.27
C ALA A 53 0.76 -4.59 1.08
N LEU A 54 -0.16 -5.03 1.93
CA LEU A 54 -0.92 -4.12 2.80
C LEU A 54 0.01 -3.32 3.70
N VAL A 55 0.92 -4.01 4.38
CA VAL A 55 1.91 -3.40 5.27
C VAL A 55 2.74 -2.36 4.53
N THR A 56 3.27 -2.74 3.36
CA THR A 56 4.11 -1.86 2.53
C THR A 56 3.34 -0.59 2.12
N LEU A 57 2.08 -0.75 1.70
CA LEU A 57 1.22 0.36 1.30
C LEU A 57 0.87 1.28 2.47
N LEU A 58 0.63 0.73 3.66
CA LEU A 58 0.37 1.51 4.87
C LEU A 58 1.59 2.33 5.30
N VAL A 59 2.79 1.73 5.27
CA VAL A 59 4.05 2.45 5.54
C VAL A 59 4.31 3.55 4.51
N TRP A 60 4.01 3.30 3.23
CA TRP A 60 4.18 4.31 2.19
C TRP A 60 3.20 5.49 2.30
N LEU A 61 1.96 5.20 2.70
CA LEU A 61 0.91 6.20 2.91
C LEU A 61 1.25 7.17 4.02
N ASP A 62 2.00 6.73 5.02
CA ASP A 62 2.26 7.50 6.21
C ASP A 62 3.68 7.20 6.71
N LEU A 63 4.64 7.92 6.13
CA LEU A 63 6.06 7.88 6.51
C LEU A 63 6.30 8.29 7.98
N ASP A 64 5.26 8.80 8.66
CA ASP A 64 5.25 9.24 10.06
C ASP A 64 4.40 8.34 10.99
N THR A 65 3.87 7.19 10.55
CA THR A 65 3.20 6.28 11.50
C THR A 65 4.22 5.55 12.36
N ASP A 66 3.90 5.37 13.65
CA ASP A 66 4.60 4.46 14.57
C ASP A 66 4.77 3.04 13.98
N ILE A 67 3.86 2.61 13.09
CA ILE A 67 3.97 1.35 12.33
C ILE A 67 5.26 1.28 11.51
N ALA A 68 5.68 2.37 10.86
CA ALA A 68 6.92 2.39 10.08
C ALA A 68 8.16 2.11 10.96
N LEU A 69 8.12 2.49 12.25
CA LEU A 69 9.19 2.21 13.21
C LEU A 69 9.32 0.71 13.54
N MET A 70 8.24 -0.06 13.37
CA MET A 70 8.20 -1.51 13.63
C MET A 70 8.64 -2.35 12.42
N ILE A 71 8.86 -1.74 11.25
CA ILE A 71 9.04 -2.46 9.98
C ILE A 71 10.39 -2.12 9.36
N LYS A 72 11.23 -3.13 9.20
CA LYS A 72 12.51 -2.99 8.51
C LYS A 72 12.36 -3.41 7.05
N PRO A 73 13.01 -2.71 6.10
CA PRO A 73 13.07 -3.18 4.72
C PRO A 73 13.64 -4.60 4.74
N LYS A 74 12.99 -5.51 4.01
CA LYS A 74 13.52 -6.86 3.82
C LYS A 74 14.81 -6.72 3.04
N GLU A 75 15.94 -6.98 3.68
CA GLU A 75 17.24 -6.94 2.99
C GLU A 75 17.18 -7.94 1.83
N THR A 76 17.29 -7.42 0.61
CA THR A 76 17.38 -8.23 -0.59
C THR A 76 18.79 -8.84 -0.62
N PRO A 77 18.95 -10.17 -0.78
CA PRO A 77 20.27 -10.80 -0.91
C PRO A 77 21.00 -10.37 -2.19
#